data_AF-A0A851P9I0-F1
#
_entry.id   AF-A0A851P9I0-F1
#
_cell.length_a   1.000
_cell.length_b   1.000
_cell.length_c   1.000
_cell.angle_alpha   90.00
_cell.angle_beta   90.00
_cell.angle_gamma   90.00
#
_symmetry.space_group_name_H-M   'P 1'
#
loop_
_entity.id
_entity.type
_entity.pdbx_description
1 polymer ?
#
loop_
_entity_poly.entity_id
_entity_poly.type
_entity_poly.pdbx_seq_one_letter_code
_entity_poly.pdbx_strand_id
1 'polypeptide(L)'
;VCVTGCSRDAMLRIDRVCHQNGVKFFAGDVFGYHGYTFADLGEHDYVEEKTKVAKSSPGVEDGPEAKRARLDAAETTMVKK
;
A
#
# COMPACT_ATOMS: atom_id res chain seq x y z
N VAL A 1 5.17 12.89 9.03
CA VAL A 1 6.39 13.69 8.76
C VAL A 1 7.21 12.96 7.70
N CYS A 2 7.73 13.66 6.70
CA CYS A 2 8.63 13.10 5.68
C CYS A 2 9.95 13.86 5.69
N VAL A 3 11.08 13.16 5.76
CA VAL A 3 12.42 13.78 5.81
C VAL A 3 13.33 13.26 4.69
N THR A 4 14.15 14.16 4.17
CA THR A 4 15.18 13.91 3.15
C THR A 4 16.44 14.70 3.50
N GLY A 5 17.62 14.28 3.03
CA GLY A 5 18.88 15.00 3.24
C GLY A 5 19.29 15.14 4.71
N CYS A 6 18.72 14.33 5.60
CA CYS A 6 18.96 14.39 7.04
C CYS A 6 20.06 13.42 7.45
N SER A 7 20.86 13.79 8.45
CA SER A 7 21.76 12.83 9.09
C SER A 7 20.96 11.70 9.73
N ARG A 8 21.57 10.52 9.84
CA ARG A 8 20.94 9.37 10.51
C ARG A 8 20.42 9.70 11.91
N ASP A 9 21.18 10.46 12.69
CA ASP A 9 20.79 10.82 14.06
C ASP A 9 19.62 11.81 14.10
N ALA A 10 19.48 12.69 13.09
CA ALA A 10 18.30 13.52 12.95
C ALA A 10 17.07 12.66 12.61
N MET A 11 17.20 11.75 11.64
CA MET A 11 16.11 10.84 11.25
C MET A 11 15.62 10.01 12.43
N LEU A 12 16.52 9.38 13.19
CA LEU A 12 16.17 8.55 14.36
C LEU A 12 15.48 9.36 15.47
N ARG A 13 15.92 10.60 15.73
CA ARG A 13 15.29 11.45 16.73
C ARG A 13 13.89 11.89 16.31
N ILE A 14 13.73 12.28 15.04
CA ILE A 14 12.44 12.70 14.49
C ILE A 14 11.47 11.53 14.47
N ASP A 15 11.91 10.35 14.00
CA ASP A 15 11.14 9.11 13.99
C ASP A 15 10.63 8.76 15.39
N ARG A 16 11.52 8.73 16.40
CA ARG A 16 11.13 8.48 17.79
C ARG A 16 10.05 9.45 18.29
N VAL A 17 10.18 10.74 17.99
CA VAL A 17 9.18 11.75 18.38
C VAL A 17 7.87 11.51 17.64
N CYS A 18 7.91 11.18 16.35
CA CYS A 18 6.72 10.89 15.56
C CYS A 18 5.97 9.67 16.11
N HIS A 19 6.68 8.57 16.37
CA HIS A 19 6.13 7.34 16.90
C HIS A 19 5.44 7.55 18.25
N GLN A 20 6.09 8.27 19.17
CA GLN A 20 5.53 8.59 20.49
C GLN A 20 4.25 9.43 20.44
N ASN A 21 4.01 10.15 19.34
CA ASN A 21 2.85 11.01 19.14
C ASN A 21 1.84 10.45 18.12
N GLY A 22 2.00 9.19 17.69
CA GLY A 22 1.10 8.57 16.71
C GLY A 22 1.17 9.21 15.31
N VAL A 23 2.26 9.88 14.99
CA VAL A 23 2.48 10.54 13.69
C VAL A 23 3.19 9.58 12.75
N LYS A 24 2.61 9.32 11.58
CA LYS A 24 3.25 8.52 10.53
C LYS A 24 4.55 9.20 10.06
N PHE A 25 5.65 8.47 10.02
CA PHE A 25 6.97 8.97 9.64
C PHE A 25 7.50 8.30 8.36
N PHE A 26 8.15 9.09 7.51
CA PHE A 26 8.79 8.63 6.29
C PHE A 26 10.19 9.25 6.19
N ALA A 27 11.15 8.48 5.69
CA ALA A 27 12.48 8.95 5.35
C ALA A 27 12.89 8.42 3.98
N GLY A 28 13.64 9.20 3.22
CA GLY A 28 14.18 8.74 1.94
C GLY A 28 15.32 9.62 1.48
N ASP A 29 16.20 9.04 0.67
CA ASP A 29 17.28 9.79 0.03
C ASP A 29 17.76 9.09 -1.24
N VAL A 30 18.57 9.81 -2.03
CA VAL A 30 19.13 9.36 -3.30
C VAL A 30 20.65 9.53 -3.29
N PHE A 31 21.35 8.47 -3.69
CA PHE A 31 22.80 8.41 -3.81
C PHE A 31 23.18 7.91 -5.21
N GLY A 32 23.34 8.85 -6.16
CA GLY A 32 23.55 8.54 -7.58
C GLY A 32 22.33 7.86 -8.19
N TYR A 33 22.51 6.65 -8.74
CA TYR A 33 21.41 5.86 -9.32
C TYR A 33 20.59 5.07 -8.29
N HIS A 34 21.02 5.04 -7.03
CA HIS A 34 20.33 4.30 -5.98
C HIS A 34 19.54 5.26 -5.11
N GLY A 35 18.38 4.81 -4.65
CA GLY A 35 17.58 5.53 -3.66
C GLY A 35 16.92 4.56 -2.71
N TYR A 36 16.49 5.08 -1.56
CA TYR A 36 15.74 4.30 -0.59
C TYR A 36 14.54 5.08 -0.08
N THR A 37 13.54 4.35 0.41
CA THR A 37 12.44 4.88 1.19
C THR A 37 12.25 4.01 2.43
N PHE A 38 11.83 4.66 3.51
CA PHE A 38 11.50 4.05 4.80
C PHE A 38 10.17 4.64 5.27
N ALA A 39 9.36 3.82 5.94
CA ALA A 39 8.10 4.22 6.54
C ALA A 39 7.96 3.59 7.93
N ASP A 40 7.80 4.43 8.95
CA ASP A 40 7.25 4.02 10.25
C ASP A 40 5.80 4.50 10.32
N LEU A 41 4.89 3.54 10.29
CA LEU A 41 3.46 3.81 10.38
C LEU A 41 2.91 3.57 11.78
N GLY A 42 3.70 3.09 12.75
CA GLY A 42 3.19 2.58 14.02
C GLY A 42 2.05 1.56 13.79
N GLU A 43 1.04 1.58 14.64
CA GLU A 43 -0.23 0.88 14.36
C GLU A 43 -0.92 1.53 13.16
N HIS A 44 -1.15 0.76 12.10
CA HIS A 44 -1.73 1.26 10.87
C HIS A 44 -2.81 0.34 10.30
N ASP A 45 -4.05 0.81 10.43
CA ASP A 45 -5.20 0.22 9.76
C ASP A 45 -5.35 0.80 8.36
N TYR A 46 -5.55 -0.08 7.37
CA TYR A 46 -5.81 0.31 5.99
C TYR A 46 -6.88 -0.57 5.35
N VAL A 47 -7.49 -0.07 4.28
CA VAL A 47 -8.45 -0.83 3.49
C VAL A 47 -7.74 -1.36 2.25
N GLU A 48 -7.85 -2.66 2.03
CA GLU A 48 -7.36 -3.33 0.83
C GLU A 48 -8.54 -3.76 -0.03
N GLU A 49 -8.58 -3.30 -1.28
CA GLU A 49 -9.50 -3.80 -2.30
C GLU A 49 -8.99 -5.14 -2.83
N LYS A 50 -9.83 -6.18 -2.75
CA LYS A 50 -9.54 -7.49 -3.33
C LYS A 50 -10.47 -7.73 -4.52
N THR A 51 -9.87 -7.99 -5.69
CA THR A 51 -10.61 -8.42 -6.87
C THR A 51 -11.12 -9.83 -6.66
N LYS A 52 -12.43 -10.06 -6.84
CA LYS A 52 -12.96 -11.42 -6.91
C LYS A 52 -12.40 -12.13 -8.14
N VAL A 53 -11.68 -13.23 -7.93
CA VAL A 53 -11.36 -14.16 -9.01
C VAL A 53 -12.68 -14.82 -9.40
N ALA A 54 -13.25 -14.43 -10.54
CA ALA A 54 -14.39 -15.11 -11.11
C ALA A 54 -14.00 -16.59 -11.30
N LYS A 55 -14.63 -17.49 -10.55
CA LYS A 55 -14.56 -18.92 -10.86
C LYS A 55 -15.19 -19.07 -12.24
N SER A 56 -14.37 -19.30 -13.26
CA SER A 56 -14.88 -19.77 -14.55
C SER A 56 -15.54 -21.12 -14.30
N SER A 57 -16.87 -21.15 -14.28
CA SER A 57 -17.64 -22.39 -14.30
C SER A 57 -17.18 -23.21 -15.52
N PRO A 58 -16.76 -24.49 -15.35
CA PRO A 58 -16.49 -25.33 -16.51
C PRO A 58 -17.84 -25.73 -17.10
N GLY A 59 -18.21 -25.11 -18.21
CA GLY A 59 -19.37 -25.51 -19.02
C GLY A 59 -20.15 -24.34 -19.58
N VAL A 60 -19.92 -24.02 -20.85
CA VAL A 60 -20.78 -24.32 -22.01
C VAL A 60 -20.24 -23.47 -23.17
N GLU A 61 -19.69 -24.15 -24.21
CA GLU A 61 -19.52 -23.56 -25.54
C GLU A 61 -20.91 -23.30 -26.14
N ASP A 62 -21.25 -22.05 -26.49
CA ASP A 62 -21.79 -21.66 -27.81
C ASP A 62 -22.04 -20.13 -27.92
N GLY A 63 -21.64 -19.50 -29.03
CA GLY A 63 -22.21 -18.23 -29.56
C GLY A 63 -21.59 -16.86 -29.17
N PRO A 64 -21.49 -15.86 -30.10
CA PRO A 64 -20.74 -14.62 -29.91
C PRO A 64 -21.64 -13.40 -29.64
N GLU A 65 -21.62 -12.85 -28.42
CA GLU A 65 -22.03 -11.46 -28.19
C GLU A 65 -21.17 -10.82 -27.09
N ALA A 66 -20.75 -9.59 -27.37
CA ALA A 66 -19.86 -8.77 -26.56
C ALA A 66 -20.28 -8.71 -25.08
N LYS A 67 -19.73 -9.61 -24.27
CA LYS A 67 -19.80 -9.50 -22.82
C LYS A 67 -18.90 -8.34 -22.43
N ARG A 68 -19.50 -7.15 -22.25
CA ARG A 68 -18.95 -6.14 -21.32
C ARG A 68 -18.52 -6.92 -20.09
N ALA A 69 -17.22 -6.94 -19.81
CA ALA A 69 -16.72 -7.53 -18.58
C ALA A 69 -17.54 -6.92 -17.45
N ARG A 70 -18.39 -7.72 -16.79
CA ARG A 70 -18.92 -7.34 -15.50
C ARG A 70 -17.68 -7.20 -14.62
N LEU A 71 -17.26 -5.97 -14.40
CA LEU A 71 -16.33 -5.67 -13.33
C LEU A 71 -17.08 -6.01 -12.05
N ASP A 72 -16.85 -7.23 -11.56
CA ASP A 72 -17.39 -7.68 -10.29
C ASP A 72 -16.99 -6.66 -9.23
N ALA A 73 -17.95 -6.27 -8.39
CA ALA A 73 -17.76 -5.25 -7.37
C ALA A 73 -16.53 -5.59 -6.52
N ALA A 74 -15.56 -4.66 -6.47
CA ALA A 74 -14.39 -4.79 -5.62
C ALA A 74 -14.85 -4.98 -4.17
N GLU A 75 -14.38 -6.05 -3.52
CA GLU A 75 -14.68 -6.30 -2.11
C GLU A 75 -13.57 -5.64 -1.28
N THR A 76 -13.92 -4.73 -0.39
CA THR A 76 -12.99 -4.04 0.49
C THR A 76 -12.83 -4.82 1.79
N THR A 77 -11.59 -5.04 2.22
CA THR A 77 -11.29 -5.68 3.51
C THR A 77 -10.43 -4.76 4.36
N MET A 78 -10.78 -4.62 5.65
CA MET A 78 -9.97 -3.89 6.62
C MET A 78 -8.78 -4.77 7.03
N VAL A 79 -7.57 -4.24 6.93
CA VAL A 79 -6.33 -4.90 7.37
C VAL A 79 -5.73 -4.09 8.51
N LYS A 80 -5.40 -4.78 9.61
CA LYS A 80 -4.67 -4.24 10.75
C LYS A 80 -3.25 -4.80 10.73
N LYS A 81 -2.22 -3.93 10.76
CA LYS A 81 -0.81 -4.33 10.78
C LYS A 81 -0.03 -3.57 11.84
#